data_AF-A0A4U9HH98-F1
#
_entry.id   AF-A0A4U9HH98-F1
#
_cell.length_a   1.000
_cell.length_b   1.000
_cell.length_c   1.000
_cell.angle_alpha   90.00
_cell.angle_beta   90.00
_cell.angle_gamma   90.00
#
_symmetry.space_group_name_H-M   'P 1'
#
loop_
_entity.id
_entity.type
_entity.pdbx_description
1 polymer ?
#
loop_
_entity_poly.entity_id
_entity_poly.type
_entity_poly.pdbx_seq_one_letter_code
_entity_poly.pdbx_strand_id
1 'polypeptide(L)'
;MTTSTHDQIMDEKRLSDGPDWTFELLQVYLDQIDRVAKHYKLDTYPHQIEVITSEQMMDAYSSVGMPINYTHWSFGKKFIETEQLYKHGQQGLAYEIVINSNPCIAYLMEENTITMQALVMAHACYGHNSFFKNNYLFRSWTDASSIVDYLLFARHYISECEERYGVEEVEKLLDSCHALMNYGVDRYKRPQKISLQEEKARQKSREEYLQSQVNSLWKTLPRVEREDAPEQERRYPSEPQENILYFMEKNAPLLEPWQRKSCALCARSASIFTRKSRRR
;
A
#
# COMPACT_ATOMS: atom_id res chain seq x y z
N MET A 1 -52.39 -11.02 -8.80
CA MET A 1 -51.49 -11.73 -7.86
C MET A 1 -51.58 -11.03 -6.53
N THR A 2 -52.07 -11.73 -5.52
CA THR A 2 -52.35 -11.19 -4.19
C THR A 2 -51.05 -11.20 -3.38
N THR A 3 -50.48 -10.03 -3.09
CA THR A 3 -49.36 -9.90 -2.16
C THR A 3 -49.90 -9.98 -0.75
N SER A 4 -49.62 -11.09 -0.07
CA SER A 4 -49.85 -11.23 1.37
C SER A 4 -48.78 -10.40 2.09
N THR A 5 -49.18 -9.31 2.73
CA THR A 5 -48.39 -8.63 3.77
C THR A 5 -48.30 -9.58 4.95
N HIS A 6 -47.29 -10.45 4.95
CA HIS A 6 -46.80 -10.99 6.21
C HIS A 6 -46.17 -9.84 6.96
N ASP A 7 -46.85 -9.41 8.03
CA ASP A 7 -46.30 -8.55 9.06
C ASP A 7 -44.90 -9.09 9.43
N GLN A 8 -43.87 -8.30 9.12
CA GLN A 8 -42.56 -8.50 9.72
C GLN A 8 -42.72 -8.15 11.19
N ILE A 9 -42.97 -9.18 12.00
CA ILE A 9 -42.83 -9.09 13.45
C ILE A 9 -41.37 -8.69 13.70
N MET A 10 -41.12 -7.41 13.98
CA MET A 10 -39.83 -6.95 14.45
C MET A 10 -39.61 -7.56 15.83
N ASP A 11 -38.87 -8.66 15.89
CA ASP A 11 -38.41 -9.24 17.15
C ASP A 11 -37.43 -8.23 17.79
N GLU A 12 -37.88 -7.49 18.80
CA GLU A 12 -37.08 -6.47 19.50
C GLU A 12 -35.75 -7.00 20.08
N LYS A 13 -35.57 -8.33 20.13
CA LYS A 13 -34.36 -8.99 20.62
C LYS A 13 -33.36 -9.40 19.55
N ARG A 14 -33.74 -9.42 18.27
CA ARG A 14 -32.91 -9.96 17.18
C ARG A 14 -32.83 -8.99 16.01
N LEU A 15 -31.63 -8.81 15.49
CA LEU A 15 -31.43 -8.08 14.25
C LEU A 15 -31.91 -8.91 13.06
N SER A 16 -32.34 -8.22 12.00
CA SER A 16 -32.76 -8.84 10.74
C SER A 16 -31.62 -9.64 10.10
N ASP A 17 -31.81 -10.93 9.90
CA ASP A 17 -30.84 -11.87 9.34
C ASP A 17 -31.16 -12.30 7.88
N GLY A 18 -31.99 -11.52 7.19
CA GLY A 18 -32.35 -11.73 5.79
C GLY A 18 -31.16 -11.63 4.81
N PRO A 19 -31.34 -11.96 3.53
CA PRO A 19 -30.26 -11.85 2.55
C PRO A 19 -29.91 -10.39 2.22
N ASP A 20 -30.90 -9.50 2.26
CA ASP A 20 -30.75 -8.11 1.84
C ASP A 20 -30.21 -7.21 2.95
N TRP A 21 -29.57 -6.11 2.57
CA TRP A 21 -29.06 -5.09 3.48
C TRP A 21 -29.45 -3.68 3.00
N THR A 22 -29.53 -2.74 3.94
CA THR A 22 -29.61 -1.29 3.65
C THR A 22 -28.56 -0.56 4.48
N PHE A 23 -28.24 0.68 4.12
CA PHE A 23 -27.28 1.49 4.88
C PHE A 23 -27.71 1.69 6.33
N GLU A 24 -29.02 1.84 6.58
CA GLU A 24 -29.58 1.95 7.92
C GLU A 24 -29.37 0.65 8.70
N LEU A 25 -29.62 -0.50 8.08
CA LEU A 25 -29.42 -1.80 8.72
C LEU A 25 -27.94 -2.05 9.01
N LEU A 26 -27.04 -1.69 8.09
CA LEU A 26 -25.60 -1.76 8.30
C LEU A 26 -25.18 -0.91 9.50
N GLN A 27 -25.72 0.30 9.64
CA GLN A 27 -25.43 1.16 10.79
C GLN A 27 -25.90 0.51 12.11
N VAL A 28 -27.10 -0.08 12.14
CA VAL A 28 -27.60 -0.80 13.32
C VAL A 28 -26.67 -1.96 13.70
N TYR A 29 -26.22 -2.75 12.72
CA TYR A 29 -25.25 -3.81 12.94
C TYR A 29 -23.91 -3.27 13.45
N LEU A 30 -23.41 -2.19 12.85
CA LEU A 30 -22.16 -1.55 13.23
C LEU A 30 -22.19 -1.07 14.68
N ASP A 31 -23.30 -0.47 15.12
CA ASP A 31 -23.48 0.00 16.50
C ASP A 31 -23.50 -1.16 17.51
N GLN A 32 -24.14 -2.29 17.14
CA GLN A 32 -24.13 -3.48 17.99
C GLN A 32 -22.76 -4.14 18.05
N ILE A 33 -22.03 -4.17 16.94
CA ILE A 33 -20.65 -4.67 16.89
C ILE A 33 -19.74 -3.76 17.72
N ASP A 34 -19.87 -2.44 17.62
CA ASP A 34 -19.13 -1.46 18.43
C ASP A 34 -19.34 -1.68 19.93
N ARG A 35 -20.60 -1.88 20.36
CA ARG A 35 -20.95 -2.20 21.75
C ARG A 35 -20.19 -3.44 22.24
N VAL A 36 -20.15 -4.50 21.43
CA VAL A 36 -19.46 -5.75 21.77
C VAL A 36 -17.93 -5.56 21.73
N ALA A 37 -17.40 -4.86 20.73
CA ALA A 37 -15.98 -4.56 20.62
C ALA A 37 -15.46 -3.76 21.82
N LYS A 38 -16.21 -2.77 22.29
CA LYS A 38 -15.93 -2.00 23.52
C LYS A 38 -15.97 -2.87 24.76
N HIS A 39 -16.91 -3.81 24.84
CA HIS A 39 -16.96 -4.79 25.93
C HIS A 39 -15.68 -5.63 26.01
N TYR A 40 -15.16 -6.07 24.87
CA TYR A 40 -13.87 -6.77 24.75
C TYR A 40 -12.64 -5.85 24.78
N LYS A 41 -12.84 -4.54 24.93
CA LYS A 41 -11.77 -3.51 24.99
C LYS A 41 -10.87 -3.50 23.76
N LEU A 42 -11.44 -3.73 22.57
CA LEU A 42 -10.70 -3.57 21.32
C LEU A 42 -10.37 -2.09 21.11
N ASP A 43 -9.08 -1.79 20.92
CA ASP A 43 -8.62 -0.44 20.59
C ASP A 43 -8.43 -0.32 19.07
N THR A 44 -9.24 0.49 18.40
CA THR A 44 -9.32 0.59 16.94
C THR A 44 -9.08 2.02 16.45
N TYR A 45 -8.66 2.20 15.21
CA TYR A 45 -8.75 3.49 14.51
C TYR A 45 -10.20 3.75 14.08
N PRO A 46 -10.62 5.03 13.89
CA PRO A 46 -11.92 5.35 13.30
C PRO A 46 -12.10 4.61 11.97
N HIS A 47 -13.29 4.07 11.73
CA HIS A 47 -13.55 3.21 10.58
C HIS A 47 -14.23 4.05 9.49
N GLN A 48 -13.78 3.90 8.26
CA GLN A 48 -14.42 4.43 7.06
C GLN A 48 -14.86 3.23 6.23
N ILE A 49 -16.17 2.98 6.19
CA ILE A 49 -16.75 1.83 5.50
C ILE A 49 -17.31 2.30 4.16
N GLU A 50 -16.88 1.66 3.09
CA GLU A 50 -17.33 1.94 1.73
C GLU A 50 -17.83 0.63 1.10
N VAL A 51 -19.06 0.64 0.59
CA VAL A 51 -19.59 -0.51 -0.16
C VAL A 51 -19.22 -0.34 -1.63
N ILE A 52 -18.63 -1.36 -2.22
CA ILE A 52 -18.11 -1.34 -3.59
C ILE A 52 -18.67 -2.47 -4.43
N THR A 53 -18.74 -2.24 -5.74
CA THR A 53 -19.17 -3.23 -6.72
C THR A 53 -18.08 -4.30 -6.94
N SER A 54 -18.46 -5.42 -7.52
CA SER A 54 -17.52 -6.48 -7.91
C SER A 54 -16.43 -5.98 -8.86
N GLU A 55 -16.74 -5.06 -9.77
CA GLU A 55 -15.77 -4.44 -10.67
C GLU A 55 -14.76 -3.56 -9.91
N GLN A 56 -15.24 -2.71 -9.01
CA GLN A 56 -14.38 -1.88 -8.15
C GLN A 56 -13.51 -2.75 -7.25
N MET A 57 -14.01 -3.90 -6.79
CA MET A 57 -13.23 -4.84 -6.01
C MET A 57 -12.10 -5.45 -6.85
N MET A 58 -12.37 -5.85 -8.10
CA MET A 58 -11.32 -6.35 -9.00
C MET A 58 -10.25 -5.29 -9.27
N ASP A 59 -10.67 -4.04 -9.50
CA ASP A 59 -9.75 -2.91 -9.69
C ASP A 59 -8.86 -2.70 -8.44
N ALA A 60 -9.48 -2.68 -7.26
CA ALA A 60 -8.76 -2.62 -6.00
C ALA A 60 -7.80 -3.82 -5.81
N TYR A 61 -8.17 -5.03 -6.20
CA TYR A 61 -7.28 -6.20 -6.15
C TYR A 61 -6.09 -6.09 -7.10
N SER A 62 -6.34 -5.59 -8.31
CA SER A 62 -5.33 -5.41 -9.34
C SER A 62 -4.27 -4.39 -8.92
N SER A 63 -4.70 -3.34 -8.22
CA SER A 63 -3.89 -2.25 -7.67
C SER A 63 -3.34 -2.53 -6.27
N VAL A 64 -3.37 -3.80 -5.81
CA VAL A 64 -2.73 -4.26 -4.56
C VAL A 64 -3.48 -3.76 -3.29
N GLY A 65 -4.78 -3.52 -3.42
CA GLY A 65 -5.70 -3.14 -2.35
C GLY A 65 -5.59 -1.68 -1.96
N MET A 66 -5.22 -0.80 -2.89
CA MET A 66 -5.07 0.64 -2.64
C MET A 66 -5.80 1.45 -3.72
N PRO A 67 -6.75 2.33 -3.34
CA PRO A 67 -7.54 3.13 -4.29
C PRO A 67 -6.71 4.18 -5.03
N ILE A 68 -5.51 4.49 -4.54
CA ILE A 68 -4.64 5.53 -5.09
C ILE A 68 -3.27 4.87 -5.30
N ASN A 69 -3.06 4.33 -6.48
CA ASN A 69 -1.75 3.91 -6.94
C ASN A 69 -1.37 4.72 -8.19
N TYR A 70 -0.09 4.72 -8.56
CA TYR A 70 0.29 5.18 -9.89
C TYR A 70 -0.17 4.16 -10.95
N THR A 71 -0.39 4.64 -12.16
CA THR A 71 -0.82 3.79 -13.26
C THR A 71 0.34 2.89 -13.71
N HIS A 72 0.08 1.60 -13.91
CA HIS A 72 1.07 0.67 -14.46
C HIS A 72 0.35 -0.45 -15.23
N TRP A 73 0.83 -0.81 -16.41
CA TRP A 73 0.17 -1.81 -17.28
C TRP A 73 0.04 -3.19 -16.62
N SER A 74 0.97 -3.54 -15.72
CA SER A 74 0.90 -4.83 -15.01
C SER A 74 -0.35 -4.96 -14.15
N PHE A 75 -0.88 -3.84 -13.64
CA PHE A 75 -2.13 -3.82 -12.89
C PHE A 75 -3.31 -4.13 -13.83
N GLY A 76 -3.36 -3.52 -15.02
CA GLY A 76 -4.36 -3.82 -16.04
C GLY A 76 -4.32 -5.29 -16.50
N LYS A 77 -3.12 -5.85 -16.70
CA LYS A 77 -2.96 -7.29 -16.99
C LYS A 77 -3.56 -8.15 -15.88
N LYS A 78 -3.25 -7.84 -14.62
CA LYS A 78 -3.76 -8.58 -13.46
C LYS A 78 -5.26 -8.42 -13.28
N PHE A 79 -5.81 -7.26 -13.61
CA PHE A 79 -7.25 -7.02 -13.65
C PHE A 79 -7.92 -7.99 -14.63
N ILE A 80 -7.44 -8.04 -15.89
CA ILE A 80 -7.98 -8.94 -16.92
C ILE A 80 -7.90 -10.41 -16.48
N GLU A 81 -6.76 -10.83 -15.92
CA GLU A 81 -6.61 -12.20 -15.40
C GLU A 81 -7.63 -12.50 -14.29
N THR A 82 -7.80 -11.58 -13.34
CA THR A 82 -8.74 -11.75 -12.21
C THR A 82 -10.20 -11.75 -12.70
N GLU A 83 -10.55 -10.85 -13.62
CA GLU A 83 -11.88 -10.76 -14.21
C GLU A 83 -12.22 -12.05 -14.97
N GLN A 84 -11.29 -12.57 -15.76
CA GLN A 84 -11.48 -13.84 -16.48
C GLN A 84 -11.70 -14.99 -15.50
N LEU A 85 -10.86 -15.13 -14.47
CA LEU A 85 -11.00 -16.18 -13.47
C LEU A 85 -12.35 -16.11 -12.73
N TYR A 86 -12.80 -14.89 -12.41
CA TYR A 86 -14.11 -14.66 -11.78
C TYR A 86 -15.27 -15.03 -12.70
N LYS A 87 -15.27 -14.54 -13.95
CA LYS A 87 -16.32 -14.85 -14.94
C LYS A 87 -16.43 -16.34 -15.24
N HIS A 88 -15.33 -17.08 -15.19
CA HIS A 88 -15.32 -18.53 -15.39
C HIS A 88 -15.66 -19.32 -14.11
N GLY A 89 -15.95 -18.63 -12.98
CA GLY A 89 -16.24 -19.26 -11.69
C GLY A 89 -15.04 -19.99 -11.07
N GLN A 90 -13.82 -19.75 -11.58
CA GLN A 90 -12.60 -20.42 -11.11
C GLN A 90 -12.04 -19.79 -9.84
N GLN A 91 -12.41 -18.53 -9.56
CA GLN A 91 -11.99 -17.81 -8.37
C GLN A 91 -13.14 -16.95 -7.84
N GLY A 92 -13.46 -17.08 -6.55
CA GLY A 92 -14.37 -16.15 -5.87
C GLY A 92 -13.67 -14.82 -5.56
N LEU A 93 -14.44 -13.74 -5.50
CA LEU A 93 -13.95 -12.46 -4.99
C LEU A 93 -13.90 -12.52 -3.45
N ALA A 94 -13.10 -11.65 -2.84
CA ALA A 94 -13.14 -11.54 -1.39
C ALA A 94 -14.41 -10.83 -0.94
N TYR A 95 -14.73 -10.98 0.33
CA TYR A 95 -15.86 -10.26 0.92
C TYR A 95 -15.46 -8.83 1.32
N GLU A 96 -14.15 -8.57 1.44
CA GLU A 96 -13.59 -7.28 1.85
C GLU A 96 -12.16 -6.99 1.40
N ILE A 97 -11.84 -5.70 1.37
CA ILE A 97 -10.47 -5.19 1.29
C ILE A 97 -10.26 -4.17 2.41
N VAL A 98 -9.16 -4.29 3.15
CA VAL A 98 -8.85 -3.39 4.28
C VAL A 98 -7.53 -2.64 4.08
N ILE A 99 -7.60 -1.33 4.29
CA ILE A 99 -6.45 -0.45 4.38
C ILE A 99 -6.31 -0.03 5.84
N ASN A 100 -5.26 -0.55 6.49
CA ASN A 100 -4.92 -0.24 7.87
C ASN A 100 -4.27 1.16 7.98
N SER A 101 -5.03 2.18 7.61
CA SER A 101 -4.72 3.60 7.77
C SER A 101 -5.42 4.19 8.99
N ASN A 102 -5.23 5.48 9.24
CA ASN A 102 -6.00 6.23 10.21
C ASN A 102 -6.67 7.43 9.51
N PRO A 103 -7.97 7.37 9.17
CA PRO A 103 -8.94 6.31 9.52
C PRO A 103 -8.67 4.98 8.79
N CYS A 104 -9.13 3.86 9.37
CA CYS A 104 -9.07 2.54 8.76
C CYS A 104 -10.15 2.42 7.70
N ILE A 105 -9.76 2.21 6.45
CA ILE A 105 -10.69 2.14 5.31
C ILE A 105 -11.02 0.66 5.05
N ALA A 106 -12.30 0.33 5.06
CA ALA A 106 -12.81 -1.01 4.80
C ALA A 106 -13.78 -0.98 3.62
N TYR A 107 -13.41 -1.68 2.56
CA TYR A 107 -14.24 -1.87 1.38
C TYR A 107 -15.03 -3.16 1.53
N LEU A 108 -16.36 -3.07 1.51
CA LEU A 108 -17.29 -4.19 1.62
C LEU A 108 -17.88 -4.52 0.25
N MET A 109 -17.97 -5.80 -0.09
CA MET A 109 -18.63 -6.22 -1.32
C MET A 109 -20.14 -5.97 -1.25
N GLU A 110 -20.74 -5.38 -2.28
CA GLU A 110 -22.19 -5.14 -2.34
C GLU A 110 -23.03 -6.44 -2.37
N GLU A 111 -22.47 -7.50 -2.96
CA GLU A 111 -23.12 -8.82 -3.12
C GLU A 111 -23.17 -9.62 -1.80
N ASN A 112 -22.53 -9.14 -0.74
CA ASN A 112 -22.57 -9.77 0.57
C ASN A 112 -24.00 -9.71 1.17
N THR A 113 -24.44 -10.82 1.76
CA THR A 113 -25.66 -10.83 2.59
C THR A 113 -25.46 -9.99 3.86
N ILE A 114 -26.53 -9.55 4.54
CA ILE A 114 -26.38 -8.78 5.79
C ILE A 114 -25.52 -9.52 6.84
N THR A 115 -25.66 -10.84 6.92
CA THR A 115 -24.90 -11.70 7.83
C THR A 115 -23.42 -11.73 7.46
N MET A 116 -23.10 -11.75 6.16
CA MET A 116 -21.73 -11.63 5.68
C MET A 116 -21.18 -10.22 5.95
N GLN A 117 -21.95 -9.16 5.67
CA GLN A 117 -21.55 -7.78 5.98
C GLN A 117 -21.24 -7.63 7.48
N ALA A 118 -22.08 -8.18 8.36
CA ALA A 118 -21.87 -8.14 9.80
C ALA A 118 -20.58 -8.87 10.21
N LEU A 119 -20.33 -10.07 9.65
CA LEU A 119 -19.12 -10.83 9.91
C LEU A 119 -17.88 -10.06 9.47
N VAL A 120 -17.91 -9.52 8.26
CA VAL A 120 -16.83 -8.75 7.68
C VAL A 120 -16.59 -7.46 8.48
N MET A 121 -17.63 -6.71 8.85
CA MET A 121 -17.49 -5.53 9.69
C MET A 121 -16.81 -5.87 11.02
N ALA A 122 -17.25 -6.92 11.70
CA ALA A 122 -16.62 -7.38 12.95
C ALA A 122 -15.15 -7.81 12.73
N HIS A 123 -14.90 -8.57 11.67
CA HIS A 123 -13.57 -9.09 11.34
C HIS A 123 -12.59 -8.00 10.92
N ALA A 124 -12.95 -7.20 9.92
CA ALA A 124 -12.10 -6.19 9.30
C ALA A 124 -12.06 -4.88 10.09
N CYS A 125 -13.23 -4.29 10.37
CA CYS A 125 -13.31 -2.94 10.95
C CYS A 125 -12.86 -2.92 12.42
N TYR A 126 -13.03 -4.04 13.13
CA TYR A 126 -12.63 -4.17 14.54
C TYR A 126 -11.47 -5.15 14.75
N GLY A 127 -11.55 -6.37 14.22
CA GLY A 127 -10.53 -7.40 14.43
C GLY A 127 -9.16 -7.02 13.85
N HIS A 128 -9.08 -6.89 12.52
CA HIS A 128 -7.86 -6.46 11.83
C HIS A 128 -7.41 -5.09 12.32
N ASN A 129 -8.32 -4.12 12.39
CA ASN A 129 -8.00 -2.77 12.83
C ASN A 129 -7.33 -2.75 14.23
N SER A 130 -7.93 -3.43 15.22
CA SER A 130 -7.37 -3.53 16.56
C SER A 130 -6.02 -4.25 16.58
N PHE A 131 -5.91 -5.34 15.83
CA PHE A 131 -4.66 -6.07 15.68
C PHE A 131 -3.56 -5.17 15.12
N PHE A 132 -3.79 -4.50 13.99
CA PHE A 132 -2.78 -3.66 13.33
C PHE A 132 -2.43 -2.41 14.13
N LYS A 133 -3.42 -1.77 14.77
CA LYS A 133 -3.20 -0.63 15.67
C LYS A 133 -2.26 -0.99 16.83
N ASN A 134 -2.39 -2.20 17.38
CA ASN A 134 -1.57 -2.65 18.51
C ASN A 134 -0.33 -3.46 18.11
N ASN A 135 -0.17 -3.79 16.83
CA ASN A 135 0.94 -4.60 16.36
C ASN A 135 2.26 -3.81 16.35
N TYR A 136 3.23 -4.27 17.15
CA TYR A 136 4.54 -3.64 17.24
C TYR A 136 5.28 -3.55 15.89
N LEU A 137 5.22 -4.60 15.06
CA LEU A 137 5.85 -4.60 13.73
C LEU A 137 5.13 -3.64 12.80
N PHE A 138 3.81 -3.54 12.85
CA PHE A 138 3.08 -2.57 12.04
C PHE A 138 3.45 -1.13 12.42
N ARG A 139 3.34 -0.76 13.70
CA ARG A 139 3.65 0.59 14.22
C ARG A 139 5.10 1.02 14.01
N SER A 140 6.02 0.07 13.90
CA SER A 140 7.45 0.33 13.76
C SER A 140 7.87 0.63 12.32
N TRP A 141 7.07 0.21 11.34
CA TRP A 141 7.43 0.23 9.93
C TRP A 141 6.44 0.98 9.06
N THR A 142 5.19 1.06 9.50
CA THR A 142 4.10 1.77 8.82
C THR A 142 3.57 2.85 9.74
N ASP A 143 3.49 4.06 9.23
CA ASP A 143 2.70 5.11 9.86
C ASP A 143 1.31 5.13 9.20
N ALA A 144 0.31 4.71 9.98
CA ALA A 144 -1.07 4.57 9.50
C ALA A 144 -1.66 5.92 9.09
N SER A 145 -1.19 7.03 9.68
CA SER A 145 -1.68 8.37 9.36
C SER A 145 -1.11 8.91 8.05
N SER A 146 0.13 8.54 7.69
CA SER A 146 0.80 9.09 6.51
C SER A 146 0.70 8.21 5.27
N ILE A 147 0.11 7.02 5.37
CA ILE A 147 0.08 6.05 4.27
C ILE A 147 -0.71 6.58 3.06
N VAL A 148 -1.88 7.18 3.30
CA VAL A 148 -2.74 7.73 2.23
C VAL A 148 -2.04 8.92 1.55
N ASP A 149 -1.50 9.84 2.34
CA ASP A 149 -0.74 11.00 1.83
C ASP A 149 0.47 10.58 1.02
N TYR A 150 1.16 9.53 1.46
CA TYR A 150 2.32 9.00 0.76
C TYR A 150 1.95 8.44 -0.62
N LEU A 151 0.82 7.73 -0.72
CA LEU A 151 0.35 7.15 -1.97
C LEU A 151 -0.11 8.24 -2.97
N LEU A 152 -0.83 9.25 -2.47
CA LEU A 152 -1.16 10.45 -3.25
C LEU A 152 0.11 11.13 -3.78
N PHE A 153 1.09 11.33 -2.90
CA PHE A 153 2.38 11.89 -3.28
C PHE A 153 3.08 11.05 -4.35
N ALA A 154 3.12 9.72 -4.20
CA ALA A 154 3.75 8.82 -5.17
C ALA A 154 3.07 8.91 -6.54
N ARG A 155 1.73 8.89 -6.59
CA ARG A 155 0.95 9.04 -7.82
C ARG A 155 1.26 10.36 -8.52
N HIS A 156 1.18 11.48 -7.80
CA HIS A 156 1.47 12.79 -8.36
C HIS A 156 2.91 12.89 -8.86
N TYR A 157 3.87 12.36 -8.11
CA TYR A 157 5.28 12.38 -8.50
C TYR A 157 5.53 11.60 -9.80
N ILE A 158 4.93 10.42 -9.96
CA ILE A 158 5.07 9.63 -11.19
C ILE A 158 4.43 10.35 -12.38
N SER A 159 3.23 10.92 -12.24
CA SER A 159 2.62 11.71 -13.32
C SER A 159 3.46 12.94 -13.71
N GLU A 160 4.05 13.65 -12.74
CA GLU A 160 4.99 14.75 -13.05
C GLU A 160 6.24 14.25 -13.78
N CYS A 161 6.71 13.03 -13.49
CA CYS A 161 7.84 12.43 -14.22
C CYS A 161 7.43 12.05 -15.64
N GLU A 162 6.24 11.50 -15.86
CA GLU A 162 5.72 11.16 -17.19
C GLU A 162 5.61 12.42 -18.06
N GLU A 163 5.12 13.53 -17.50
CA GLU A 163 5.04 14.82 -18.19
C GLU A 163 6.42 15.39 -18.57
N ARG A 164 7.44 15.20 -17.73
CA ARG A 164 8.78 15.79 -17.92
C ARG A 164 9.73 14.93 -18.76
N TYR A 165 9.69 13.61 -18.57
CA TYR A 165 10.67 12.67 -19.11
C TYR A 165 10.06 11.73 -20.16
N GLY A 166 8.75 11.77 -20.36
CA GLY A 166 8.02 10.91 -21.28
C GLY A 166 7.57 9.60 -20.64
N VAL A 167 6.43 9.10 -21.11
CA VAL A 167 5.79 7.88 -20.57
C VAL A 167 6.68 6.65 -20.74
N GLU A 168 7.26 6.43 -21.92
CA GLU A 168 8.06 5.24 -22.22
C GLU A 168 9.28 5.08 -21.29
N GLU A 169 10.00 6.18 -21.01
CA GLU A 169 11.19 6.13 -20.14
C GLU A 169 10.83 5.91 -18.67
N VAL A 170 9.72 6.50 -18.20
CA VAL A 170 9.21 6.27 -16.84
C VAL A 170 8.71 4.84 -16.68
N GLU A 171 7.96 4.34 -17.65
CA GLU A 171 7.42 2.97 -17.66
C GLU A 171 8.54 1.93 -17.64
N LYS A 172 9.57 2.08 -18.48
CA LYS A 172 10.72 1.17 -18.51
C LYS A 172 11.46 1.08 -17.17
N LEU A 173 11.57 2.21 -16.47
CA LEU A 173 12.13 2.24 -15.12
C LEU A 173 11.21 1.55 -14.12
N LEU A 174 9.90 1.84 -14.17
CA LEU A 174 8.91 1.25 -13.28
C LEU A 174 8.84 -0.27 -13.47
N ASP A 175 8.86 -0.77 -14.71
CA ASP A 175 8.96 -2.19 -15.04
C ASP A 175 10.13 -2.87 -14.35
N SER A 176 11.31 -2.24 -14.44
CA SER A 176 12.52 -2.74 -13.78
C SER A 176 12.35 -2.78 -12.26
N CYS A 177 11.69 -1.76 -11.68
CA CYS A 177 11.41 -1.70 -10.25
C CYS A 177 10.39 -2.77 -9.82
N HIS A 178 9.33 -2.97 -10.61
CA HIS A 178 8.28 -3.96 -10.36
C HIS A 178 8.84 -5.39 -10.42
N ALA A 179 9.75 -5.68 -11.35
CA ALA A 179 10.44 -6.97 -11.43
C ALA A 179 11.23 -7.29 -10.14
N LEU A 180 11.77 -6.25 -9.49
CA LEU A 180 12.56 -6.36 -8.26
C LEU A 180 11.76 -6.17 -6.98
N MET A 181 10.45 -5.93 -7.07
CA MET A 181 9.59 -5.59 -5.93
C MET A 181 9.63 -6.64 -4.79
N ASN A 182 9.74 -7.92 -5.15
CA ASN A 182 9.85 -9.03 -4.19
C ASN A 182 11.16 -9.01 -3.37
N TYR A 183 12.19 -8.33 -3.88
CA TYR A 183 13.48 -8.10 -3.24
C TYR A 183 13.63 -6.65 -2.74
N GLY A 184 12.56 -5.87 -2.74
CA GLY A 184 12.53 -4.46 -2.35
C GLY A 184 12.29 -4.21 -0.87
N VAL A 185 12.38 -5.24 -0.02
CA VAL A 185 11.94 -5.18 1.38
C VAL A 185 12.96 -5.83 2.30
N ASP A 186 13.53 -5.02 3.19
CA ASP A 186 14.38 -5.53 4.27
C ASP A 186 13.54 -6.30 5.27
N ARG A 187 13.87 -7.57 5.50
CA ARG A 187 13.09 -8.40 6.42
C ARG A 187 13.43 -8.09 7.88
N TYR A 188 14.61 -7.53 8.14
CA TYR A 188 15.17 -7.41 9.48
C TYR A 188 15.69 -6.00 9.87
N LYS A 189 15.83 -5.03 8.94
CA LYS A 189 16.42 -3.70 9.23
C LYS A 189 15.39 -2.56 9.34
N ARG A 190 15.11 -2.11 10.57
CA ARG A 190 14.10 -1.07 10.86
C ARG A 190 14.41 0.27 10.14
N PRO A 191 13.48 0.90 9.41
CA PRO A 191 13.64 2.22 8.82
C PRO A 191 13.37 3.24 9.91
N GLN A 192 14.07 4.36 9.88
CA GLN A 192 13.70 5.47 10.75
C GLN A 192 12.36 6.06 10.30
N LYS A 193 11.50 6.41 11.26
CA LYS A 193 10.29 7.18 10.99
C LYS A 193 10.74 8.56 10.51
N ILE A 194 10.53 8.85 9.24
CA ILE A 194 10.86 10.13 8.63
C ILE A 194 9.54 10.72 8.14
N SER A 195 9.25 11.96 8.56
CA SER A 195 8.04 12.68 8.13
C SER A 195 8.08 12.99 6.63
N LEU A 196 6.91 13.15 5.99
CA LEU A 196 6.81 13.55 4.58
C LEU A 196 7.48 14.92 4.32
N GLN A 197 7.43 15.83 5.30
CA GLN A 197 8.13 17.12 5.25
C GLN A 197 9.65 16.96 5.34
N GLU A 198 10.12 16.09 6.23
CA GLU A 198 11.54 15.74 6.32
C GLU A 198 12.03 15.04 5.06
N GLU A 199 11.17 14.24 4.42
CA GLU A 199 11.51 13.57 3.17
C GLU A 199 11.64 14.55 2.01
N LYS A 200 10.76 15.56 1.91
CA LYS A 200 10.89 16.67 0.96
C LYS A 200 12.13 17.53 1.24
N ALA A 201 12.40 17.86 2.50
CA ALA A 201 13.58 18.64 2.89
C ALA A 201 14.88 17.89 2.58
N ARG A 202 14.91 16.58 2.87
CA ARG A 202 16.04 15.70 2.57
C ARG A 202 16.22 15.48 1.08
N GLN A 203 15.15 15.53 0.30
CA GLN A 203 15.23 15.51 -1.16
C GLN A 203 15.92 16.78 -1.67
N LYS A 204 15.48 17.95 -1.21
CA LYS A 204 16.10 19.23 -1.58
C LYS A 204 17.58 19.29 -1.18
N SER A 205 17.90 18.88 0.05
CA SER A 205 19.30 18.86 0.52
C SER A 205 20.18 17.85 -0.23
N ARG A 206 19.61 16.74 -0.72
CA ARG A 206 20.32 15.73 -1.52
C ARG A 206 20.54 16.22 -2.95
N GLU A 207 19.55 16.88 -3.56
CA GLU A 207 19.70 17.53 -4.86
C GLU A 207 20.80 18.58 -4.80
N GLU A 208 20.83 19.40 -3.75
CA GLU A 208 21.88 20.40 -3.48
C GLU A 208 23.26 19.74 -3.29
N TYR A 209 23.34 18.64 -2.52
CA TYR A 209 24.59 17.90 -2.32
C TYR A 209 25.11 17.25 -3.62
N LEU A 210 24.23 16.65 -4.43
CA LEU A 210 24.60 16.06 -5.71
C LEU A 210 25.06 17.12 -6.71
N GLN A 211 24.38 18.27 -6.78
CA GLN A 211 24.86 19.42 -7.55
C GLN A 211 26.25 19.88 -7.11
N SER A 212 26.54 19.86 -5.80
CA SER A 212 27.87 20.21 -5.27
C SER A 212 28.97 19.22 -5.68
N GLN A 213 28.67 17.92 -5.72
CA GLN A 213 29.59 16.85 -6.13
C GLN A 213 29.86 16.90 -7.64
N VAL A 214 28.82 17.09 -8.45
CA VAL A 214 28.98 17.29 -9.89
C VAL A 214 29.85 18.52 -10.16
N ASN A 215 29.59 19.66 -9.50
CA ASN A 215 30.44 20.86 -9.64
C ASN A 215 31.90 20.64 -9.20
N SER A 216 32.16 19.72 -8.26
CA SER A 216 33.52 19.40 -7.82
C SER A 216 34.28 18.53 -8.81
N LEU A 217 33.60 17.67 -9.56
CA LEU A 217 34.19 16.85 -10.64
C LEU A 217 34.61 17.68 -11.86
N TRP A 218 34.01 18.87 -12.06
CA TRP A 218 34.38 19.81 -13.14
C TRP A 218 35.42 20.86 -12.72
N LYS A 219 35.82 20.92 -11.44
CA LYS A 219 37.01 21.67 -11.01
C LYS A 219 38.22 20.75 -11.12
N THR A 220 38.88 20.83 -12.29
CA THR A 220 40.27 20.43 -12.55
C THR A 220 41.03 19.88 -11.33
N LEU A 221 41.01 18.55 -11.16
CA LEU A 221 41.95 17.86 -10.29
C LEU A 221 43.32 17.83 -11.00
N PRO A 222 44.41 18.32 -10.38
CA PRO A 222 45.75 18.03 -10.84
C PRO A 222 45.97 16.51 -10.81
N ARG A 223 46.47 15.93 -11.90
CA ARG A 223 46.91 14.54 -11.96
C ARG A 223 48.05 14.36 -10.95
N VAL A 224 47.76 13.71 -9.82
CA VAL A 224 48.80 13.16 -8.94
C VAL A 224 48.85 11.68 -9.26
N GLU A 225 49.92 11.25 -9.93
CA GLU A 225 50.26 9.84 -10.07
C GLU A 225 50.49 9.28 -8.66
N ARG A 226 49.52 8.52 -8.15
CA ARG A 226 49.69 7.69 -6.95
C ARG A 226 50.00 6.28 -7.44
N GLU A 227 51.13 5.76 -6.99
CA GLU A 227 51.54 4.38 -7.20
C GLU A 227 50.42 3.43 -6.73
N ASP A 228 50.01 2.54 -7.64
CA ASP A 228 48.98 1.54 -7.42
C ASP A 228 49.47 0.48 -6.41
N ALA A 229 49.07 0.64 -5.14
CA ALA A 229 49.05 -0.50 -4.22
C ALA A 229 47.97 -1.49 -4.71
N PRO A 230 48.17 -2.82 -4.58
CA PRO A 230 47.19 -3.80 -5.04
C PRO A 230 45.87 -3.54 -4.30
N GLU A 231 44.88 -3.05 -5.06
CA GLU A 231 43.54 -2.76 -4.57
C GLU A 231 42.91 -4.11 -4.20
N GLN A 232 43.03 -4.51 -2.92
CA GLN A 232 42.24 -5.61 -2.40
C GLN A 232 40.79 -5.29 -2.72
N GLU A 233 40.13 -6.13 -3.53
CA GLU A 233 38.70 -6.01 -3.84
C GLU A 233 37.93 -5.95 -2.52
N ARG A 234 37.66 -4.74 -2.06
CA ARG A 234 36.87 -4.52 -0.86
C ARG A 234 35.48 -5.00 -1.20
N ARG A 235 35.01 -6.04 -0.50
CA ARG A 235 33.65 -6.53 -0.65
C ARG A 235 32.68 -5.37 -0.46
N TYR A 236 32.01 -5.00 -1.54
CA TYR A 236 31.05 -3.91 -1.58
C TYR A 236 29.67 -4.46 -1.93
N PRO A 237 28.62 -4.14 -1.15
CA PRO A 237 28.63 -3.39 0.11
C PRO A 237 29.30 -4.17 1.27
N SER A 238 29.77 -3.43 2.28
CA SER A 238 30.43 -4.00 3.47
C SER A 238 29.54 -4.94 4.28
N GLU A 239 28.22 -4.70 4.23
CA GLU A 239 27.20 -5.61 4.73
C GLU A 239 26.25 -6.02 3.60
N PRO A 240 25.80 -7.28 3.55
CA PRO A 240 24.76 -7.71 2.63
C PRO A 240 23.49 -6.85 2.78
N GLN A 241 22.95 -6.37 1.67
CA GLN A 241 21.67 -5.64 1.62
C GLN A 241 20.62 -6.55 0.99
N GLU A 242 19.57 -6.89 1.73
CA GLU A 242 18.45 -7.67 1.17
C GLU A 242 17.60 -6.81 0.24
N ASN A 243 17.41 -5.53 0.57
CA ASN A 243 16.63 -4.60 -0.22
C ASN A 243 17.42 -4.08 -1.43
N ILE A 244 17.25 -4.73 -2.58
CA ILE A 244 17.96 -4.39 -3.82
C ILE A 244 17.52 -3.01 -4.33
N LEU A 245 16.24 -2.65 -4.19
CA LEU A 245 15.74 -1.34 -4.61
C LEU A 245 16.36 -0.22 -3.76
N TYR A 246 16.48 -0.42 -2.44
CA TYR A 246 17.17 0.51 -1.55
C TYR A 246 18.67 0.59 -1.86
N PHE A 247 19.30 -0.55 -2.16
CA PHE A 247 20.70 -0.57 -2.56
C PHE A 247 20.93 0.27 -3.84
N MET A 248 20.06 0.13 -4.84
CA MET A 248 20.14 0.94 -6.06
C MET A 248 19.84 2.42 -5.80
N GLU A 249 18.87 2.76 -4.93
CA GLU A 249 18.61 4.15 -4.53
C GLU A 249 19.89 4.83 -3.98
N LYS A 250 20.69 4.11 -3.19
CA LYS A 250 21.88 4.68 -2.53
C LYS A 250 23.15 4.62 -3.36
N ASN A 251 23.30 3.57 -4.17
CA ASN A 251 24.60 3.20 -4.71
C ASN A 251 24.64 3.20 -6.24
N ALA A 252 23.55 3.53 -6.94
CA ALA A 252 23.57 3.66 -8.39
C ALA A 252 23.98 5.07 -8.82
N PRO A 253 25.25 5.30 -9.25
CA PRO A 253 25.72 6.63 -9.65
C PRO A 253 25.07 7.09 -10.97
N LEU A 254 24.69 6.14 -11.84
CA LEU A 254 24.12 6.42 -13.16
C LEU A 254 22.64 6.82 -13.13
N LEU A 255 21.94 6.57 -12.02
CA LEU A 255 20.53 6.95 -11.92
C LEU A 255 20.39 8.45 -11.68
N GLU A 256 19.54 9.09 -12.47
CA GLU A 256 19.14 10.48 -12.25
C GLU A 256 18.34 10.63 -10.94
N PRO A 257 18.26 11.84 -10.36
CA PRO A 257 17.53 12.07 -9.11
C PRO A 257 16.09 11.55 -9.14
N TRP A 258 15.40 11.72 -10.28
CA TRP A 258 14.03 11.25 -10.43
C TRP A 258 13.93 9.73 -10.47
N GLN A 259 14.85 9.06 -11.15
CA GLN A 259 14.88 7.61 -11.24
C GLN A 259 15.11 6.96 -9.88
N ARG A 260 16.03 7.52 -9.08
CA ARG A 260 16.27 7.06 -7.70
C ARG A 260 15.03 7.22 -6.82
N LYS A 261 14.30 8.33 -7.01
CA LYS A 261 13.06 8.56 -6.25
C LYS A 261 11.98 7.56 -6.66
N SER A 262 11.81 7.26 -7.95
CA SER A 262 10.89 6.21 -8.42
C SER A 262 11.24 4.84 -7.83
N CYS A 263 12.53 4.46 -7.78
CA CYS A 263 12.97 3.24 -7.11
C CYS A 263 12.59 3.23 -5.61
N ALA A 264 12.80 4.35 -4.91
CA ALA A 264 12.43 4.48 -3.50
C ALA A 264 10.91 4.40 -3.31
N LEU A 265 10.12 4.97 -4.24
CA LEU A 265 8.68 4.91 -4.22
C LEU A 265 8.20 3.45 -4.31
N CYS A 266 8.70 2.71 -5.30
CA CYS A 266 8.40 1.29 -5.48
C CYS A 266 8.82 0.44 -4.28
N ALA A 267 10.01 0.68 -3.71
CA ALA A 267 10.49 -0.05 -2.54
C ALA A 267 9.58 0.15 -1.31
N ARG A 268 9.15 1.38 -1.05
CA ARG A 268 8.26 1.66 0.08
C ARG A 268 6.86 1.08 -0.15
N SER A 269 6.33 1.16 -1.37
CA SER A 269 5.07 0.48 -1.72
C SER A 269 5.15 -1.04 -1.52
N ALA A 270 6.26 -1.67 -1.92
CA ALA A 270 6.53 -3.09 -1.68
C ALA A 270 6.59 -3.44 -0.19
N SER A 271 7.23 -2.60 0.62
CA SER A 271 7.34 -2.79 2.06
C SER A 271 5.99 -2.68 2.78
N ILE A 272 5.09 -1.84 2.30
CA ILE A 272 3.72 -1.74 2.83
C ILE A 272 2.94 -3.03 2.52
N PHE A 273 3.09 -3.58 1.30
CA PHE A 273 2.31 -4.74 0.87
C PHE A 273 2.80 -6.09 1.42
N THR A 274 4.09 -6.39 1.30
CA THR A 274 4.67 -7.69 1.72
C THR A 274 4.48 -8.01 3.20
N ARG A 275 4.20 -7.00 4.01
CA ARG A 275 3.94 -7.16 5.45
C ARG A 275 2.46 -7.25 5.81
N LYS A 276 1.55 -7.00 4.85
CA LYS A 276 0.14 -7.42 4.95
C LYS A 276 -0.01 -8.93 4.71
N SER A 277 0.74 -9.52 3.78
CA SER A 277 0.55 -10.92 3.35
C SER A 277 1.18 -11.98 4.25
N ARG A 278 2.19 -11.64 5.05
CA ARG A 278 2.98 -12.60 5.85
C ARG A 278 2.33 -13.15 7.13
N ARG A 279 1.00 -13.02 7.30
CA ARG A 279 0.28 -13.51 8.49
C ARG A 279 -1.09 -14.12 8.16
N ARG A 280 -1.13 -15.02 7.17
CA ARG A 280 -1.99 -16.22 7.24
C ARG A 280 -1.11 -17.40 7.57
#